data_AF-A0A1V4AM88-F1
#
_entry.id   AF-A0A1V4AM88-F1
#
_cell.length_a   1.000
_cell.length_b   1.000
_cell.length_c   1.000
_cell.angle_alpha   90.00
_cell.angle_beta   90.00
_cell.angle_gamma   90.00
#
_symmetry.space_group_name_H-M   'P 1'
#
loop_
_entity.id
_entity.type
_entity.pdbx_description
1 polymer ?
#
loop_
_entity_poly.entity_id
_entity_poly.type
_entity_poly.pdbx_seq_one_letter_code
_entity_poly.pdbx_strand_id
1 'polypeptide(L)'
;MSYCNDGYGILSDIVRRCGGEGSYARYVERRILGPLGMGRSTCEFLRPSEDADTSLLYSDDLGVSEGDRDFYRSAFVLNGGGAMKSTLADLKKYLRMYLNGGRGEAGAIVAERSVRDMVSPRVAAKHHQFYGYGLSVGFMRDLTVYRHGGSLPGVSSHIAWSPELDRGVIVLCNTQNVPVSLIADALLRIAAGWEPPPEDLWTDCPWEPEVIEAACGHYRSGEGAKVTIEKDGRGISVLNDGKPMSVRMVRGRMALLRSGFAVSELRPCFNENGAVWALRLNDRIVPKVG
;
A
#
# COMPACT_ATOMS: atom_id res chain seq x y z
N MET A 1 -10.63 -8.62 5.74
CA MET A 1 -10.71 -7.64 4.62
C MET A 1 -9.93 -8.15 3.43
N SER A 2 -10.32 -7.79 2.20
CA SER A 2 -9.48 -7.80 1.00
C SER A 2 -9.39 -6.38 0.48
N TYR A 3 -8.18 -5.86 0.26
CA TYR A 3 -7.97 -4.55 -0.35
C TYR A 3 -8.58 -4.50 -1.77
N CYS A 4 -9.15 -3.36 -2.16
CA CYS A 4 -9.86 -3.23 -3.43
C CYS A 4 -9.71 -1.80 -3.98
N ASN A 5 -8.97 -1.66 -5.09
CA ASN A 5 -8.79 -0.38 -5.77
C ASN A 5 -10.10 0.11 -6.42
N ASP A 6 -10.87 -0.81 -6.99
CA ASP A 6 -12.13 -0.49 -7.67
C ASP A 6 -13.14 0.13 -6.72
N GLY A 7 -13.13 -0.28 -5.45
CA GLY A 7 -13.93 0.34 -4.39
C GLY A 7 -13.62 1.83 -4.24
N TYR A 8 -12.35 2.23 -4.27
CA TYR A 8 -11.95 3.63 -4.28
C TYR A 8 -12.27 4.34 -5.60
N GLY A 9 -12.21 3.63 -6.73
CA GLY A 9 -12.72 4.12 -8.01
C GLY A 9 -14.20 4.51 -7.94
N ILE A 10 -15.03 3.64 -7.35
CA ILE A 10 -16.47 3.91 -7.12
C ILE A 10 -16.67 5.09 -6.15
N LEU A 11 -15.90 5.15 -5.05
CA LEU A 11 -15.95 6.29 -4.11
C LEU A 11 -15.66 7.62 -4.82
N SER A 12 -14.78 7.61 -5.80
CA SER A 12 -14.47 8.80 -6.61
C SER A 12 -15.68 9.28 -7.43
N ASP A 13 -16.47 8.35 -7.96
CA ASP A 13 -17.70 8.68 -8.69
C ASP A 13 -18.78 9.20 -7.75
N ILE A 14 -18.88 8.66 -6.53
CA ILE A 14 -19.76 9.18 -5.48
C ILE A 14 -19.37 10.63 -5.15
N VAL A 15 -18.07 10.91 -4.92
CA VAL A 15 -17.57 12.26 -4.67
C VAL A 15 -17.90 13.19 -5.83
N ARG A 16 -17.72 12.75 -7.08
CA ARG A 16 -18.09 13.54 -8.26
C ARG A 16 -19.59 13.88 -8.29
N ARG A 17 -20.46 12.89 -8.05
CA ARG A 17 -21.93 13.08 -8.10
C ARG A 17 -22.46 13.93 -6.96
N CYS A 18 -21.92 13.76 -5.76
CA CYS A 18 -22.43 14.41 -4.54
C CYS A 18 -21.63 15.67 -4.15
N GLY A 19 -20.45 15.88 -4.72
CA GLY A 19 -19.52 16.94 -4.34
C GLY A 19 -19.74 18.28 -5.03
N GLY A 20 -20.63 18.34 -6.02
CA GLY A 20 -20.99 19.58 -6.73
C GLY A 20 -19.92 20.09 -7.71
N GLU A 21 -18.98 19.24 -8.12
CA GLU A 21 -17.90 19.58 -9.04
C GLU A 21 -17.94 18.70 -10.28
N GLY A 22 -17.51 19.22 -11.43
CA GLY A 22 -17.61 18.52 -12.72
C GLY A 22 -16.78 17.23 -12.82
N SER A 23 -15.80 17.05 -11.93
CA SER A 23 -14.96 15.85 -11.87
C SER A 23 -14.43 15.60 -10.46
N TYR A 24 -14.01 14.36 -10.19
CA TYR A 24 -13.31 14.01 -8.95
C TYR A 24 -12.03 14.85 -8.77
N ALA A 25 -11.24 15.01 -9.83
CA ALA A 25 -10.01 15.80 -9.79
C ALA A 25 -10.28 17.27 -9.41
N ARG A 26 -11.34 17.88 -9.96
CA ARG A 26 -11.74 19.26 -9.61
C ARG A 26 -12.23 19.38 -8.17
N TYR A 27 -12.96 18.38 -7.67
CA TYR A 27 -13.34 18.34 -6.26
C TYR A 27 -12.12 18.30 -5.34
N VAL A 28 -11.18 17.38 -5.58
CA VAL A 28 -9.96 17.26 -4.80
C VAL A 28 -9.13 18.54 -4.87
N GLU A 29 -8.99 19.13 -6.07
CA GLU A 29 -8.27 20.40 -6.24
C GLU A 29 -8.91 21.53 -5.42
N ARG A 30 -10.21 21.76 -5.55
CA ARG A 30 -10.90 22.90 -4.90
C ARG A 30 -11.09 22.73 -3.39
N ARG A 31 -11.34 21.50 -2.93
CA ARG A 31 -11.70 21.23 -1.53
C ARG A 31 -10.52 20.83 -0.65
N ILE A 32 -9.44 20.32 -1.24
CA ILE A 32 -8.31 19.77 -0.49
C ILE A 32 -7.01 20.45 -0.91
N LEU A 33 -6.61 20.32 -2.18
CA LEU A 33 -5.27 20.73 -2.62
C LEU A 33 -5.08 22.25 -2.60
N GLY A 34 -6.03 23.00 -3.15
CA GLY A 34 -6.01 24.46 -3.20
C GLY A 34 -5.95 25.09 -1.80
N PRO A 35 -6.88 24.73 -0.88
CA PRO A 35 -6.83 25.22 0.51
C PRO A 35 -5.56 24.80 1.29
N LEU A 36 -4.92 23.69 0.92
CA LEU A 36 -3.62 23.29 1.46
C LEU A 36 -2.43 23.93 0.75
N GLY A 37 -2.65 24.73 -0.31
CA GLY A 37 -1.59 25.30 -1.12
C GLY A 37 -0.76 24.26 -1.88
N MET A 38 -1.34 23.10 -2.20
CA MET A 38 -0.68 21.99 -2.91
C MET A 38 -0.74 22.18 -4.43
N GLY A 39 -0.15 23.28 -4.91
CA GLY A 39 -0.29 23.75 -6.29
C GLY A 39 0.36 22.87 -7.36
N ARG A 40 1.26 21.95 -7.00
CA ARG A 40 1.89 20.97 -7.92
C ARG A 40 1.40 19.55 -7.67
N SER A 41 0.19 19.43 -7.10
CA SER A 41 -0.48 18.15 -6.90
C SER A 41 -1.74 18.10 -7.74
N THR A 42 -2.05 16.93 -8.31
CA THR A 42 -3.22 16.78 -9.18
C THR A 42 -3.67 15.33 -9.29
N CYS A 43 -4.97 15.14 -9.57
CA CYS A 43 -5.53 13.88 -10.05
C CYS A 43 -5.95 13.97 -11.53
N GLU A 44 -5.63 15.07 -12.22
CA GLU A 44 -5.88 15.25 -13.65
C GLU A 44 -4.92 14.41 -14.49
N PHE A 45 -5.39 13.98 -15.67
CA PHE A 45 -4.67 13.06 -16.53
C PHE A 45 -3.49 13.73 -17.28
N LEU A 46 -3.73 14.89 -17.91
CA LEU A 46 -2.74 15.50 -18.81
C LEU A 46 -1.70 16.35 -18.07
N ARG A 47 -2.09 16.94 -16.94
CA ARG A 47 -1.25 17.91 -16.23
C ARG A 47 0.14 17.39 -15.82
N PRO A 48 0.31 16.14 -15.33
CA PRO A 48 1.64 15.60 -15.04
C PRO A 48 2.56 15.49 -16.27
N SER A 49 2.02 15.14 -17.45
CA SER A 49 2.82 15.06 -18.68
C SER A 49 3.25 16.42 -19.22
N GLU A 50 2.55 17.49 -18.83
CA GLU A 50 2.83 18.87 -19.23
C GLU A 50 3.83 19.57 -18.28
N ASP A 51 4.06 19.02 -17.08
CA ASP A 51 5.03 19.57 -16.12
C ASP A 51 6.45 19.06 -16.45
N ALA A 52 7.32 19.99 -16.85
CA ALA A 52 8.70 19.71 -17.23
C ALA A 52 9.53 19.12 -16.07
N ASP A 53 9.21 19.48 -14.83
CA ASP A 53 9.86 19.02 -13.59
C ASP A 53 9.10 17.82 -13.00
N THR A 54 8.88 16.80 -13.83
CA THR A 54 8.29 15.52 -13.44
C THR A 54 9.31 14.40 -13.59
N SER A 55 9.37 13.52 -12.58
CA SER A 55 10.27 12.37 -12.56
C SER A 55 10.01 11.41 -13.73
N LEU A 56 11.09 10.86 -14.28
CA LEU A 56 11.01 9.67 -15.13
C LEU A 56 10.68 8.44 -14.28
N LEU A 57 9.91 7.51 -14.83
CA LEU A 57 9.50 6.27 -14.20
C LEU A 57 10.42 5.12 -14.63
N TYR A 58 10.94 4.32 -13.69
CA TYR A 58 11.88 3.22 -13.99
C TYR A 58 11.32 1.84 -13.61
N SER A 59 11.20 0.96 -14.59
CA SER A 59 10.70 -0.42 -14.44
C SER A 59 11.68 -1.45 -15.02
N ASP A 60 12.01 -2.48 -14.25
CA ASP A 60 12.91 -3.57 -14.68
C ASP A 60 12.22 -4.66 -15.53
N ASP A 61 10.95 -4.50 -15.88
CA ASP A 61 10.11 -5.59 -16.42
C ASP A 61 10.54 -6.10 -17.81
N LEU A 62 11.44 -5.40 -18.51
CA LEU A 62 11.82 -5.69 -19.90
C LEU A 62 13.33 -5.81 -20.13
N GLY A 63 14.17 -5.79 -19.09
CA GLY A 63 15.63 -5.77 -19.28
C GLY A 63 16.15 -4.47 -19.94
N VAL A 64 15.28 -3.46 -20.02
CA VAL A 64 15.58 -2.11 -20.52
C VAL A 64 15.21 -1.13 -19.40
N SER A 65 16.23 -0.54 -18.79
CA SER A 65 16.09 0.52 -17.77
C SER A 65 15.83 1.89 -18.43
N GLU A 66 15.00 1.95 -19.46
CA GLU A 66 14.65 3.23 -20.09
C GLU A 66 13.54 3.88 -19.28
N GLY A 67 13.85 5.02 -18.69
CA GLY A 67 12.89 5.81 -17.95
C GLY A 67 11.89 6.47 -18.90
N ASP A 68 10.59 6.42 -18.57
CA ASP A 68 9.53 7.04 -19.38
C ASP A 68 8.66 8.01 -18.57
N ARG A 69 7.70 8.66 -19.25
CA ARG A 69 6.70 9.56 -18.66
C ARG A 69 5.27 9.05 -18.87
N ASP A 70 5.11 7.74 -19.06
CA ASP A 70 3.80 7.12 -19.18
C ASP A 70 3.22 6.84 -17.79
N PHE A 71 2.71 7.90 -17.15
CA PHE A 71 2.08 7.85 -15.82
C PHE A 71 0.79 7.03 -15.75
N TYR A 72 0.36 6.44 -16.88
CA TYR A 72 -0.90 5.74 -17.02
C TYR A 72 -0.76 4.33 -17.57
N ARG A 73 0.48 3.86 -17.77
CA ARG A 73 0.79 2.46 -18.08
C ARG A 73 0.06 1.57 -17.07
N SER A 74 -0.94 0.82 -17.55
CA SER A 74 -1.75 -0.11 -16.74
C SER A 74 -2.57 0.53 -15.60
N ALA A 75 -2.78 1.86 -15.60
CA ALA A 75 -3.43 2.59 -14.50
C ALA A 75 -4.62 3.48 -14.92
N PHE A 76 -5.14 3.28 -16.14
CA PHE A 76 -5.85 4.33 -16.88
C PHE A 76 -7.15 4.88 -16.26
N VAL A 77 -7.72 4.28 -15.21
CA VAL A 77 -8.96 4.80 -14.59
C VAL A 77 -9.03 4.60 -13.07
N LEU A 78 -7.91 4.73 -12.35
CA LEU A 78 -7.96 4.51 -10.89
C LEU A 78 -8.66 5.63 -10.11
N ASN A 79 -8.67 6.88 -10.60
CA ASN A 79 -9.17 8.05 -9.85
C ASN A 79 -8.70 8.01 -8.37
N GLY A 80 -9.60 7.97 -7.40
CA GLY A 80 -9.30 7.85 -5.98
C GLY A 80 -8.53 6.58 -5.58
N GLY A 81 -8.47 5.56 -6.44
CA GLY A 81 -7.66 4.35 -6.26
C GLY A 81 -6.18 4.49 -6.61
N GLY A 82 -5.71 5.64 -7.14
CA GLY A 82 -4.29 5.80 -7.49
C GLY A 82 -3.91 6.92 -8.46
N ALA A 83 -4.81 7.87 -8.75
CA ALA A 83 -4.57 8.89 -9.78
C ALA A 83 -3.73 10.08 -9.29
N MET A 84 -3.46 10.24 -8.00
CA MET A 84 -2.76 11.41 -7.46
C MET A 84 -1.28 11.43 -7.84
N LYS A 85 -0.84 12.55 -8.40
CA LYS A 85 0.57 12.90 -8.64
C LYS A 85 0.88 14.11 -7.78
N SER A 86 2.03 14.12 -7.12
CA SER A 86 2.39 15.15 -6.15
C SER A 86 3.90 15.28 -6.01
N THR A 87 4.33 16.26 -5.23
CA THR A 87 5.73 16.53 -4.90
C THR A 87 5.95 16.37 -3.40
N LEU A 88 7.20 16.18 -2.98
CA LEU A 88 7.54 16.18 -1.56
C LEU A 88 7.15 17.51 -0.87
N ALA A 89 7.27 18.64 -1.58
CA ALA A 89 6.91 19.96 -1.06
C ALA A 89 5.42 20.06 -0.70
N ASP A 90 4.55 19.48 -1.53
CA ASP A 90 3.10 19.48 -1.31
C ASP A 90 2.66 18.41 -0.32
N LEU A 91 3.20 17.18 -0.41
CA LEU A 91 2.84 16.12 0.52
C LEU A 91 3.20 16.46 1.97
N LYS A 92 4.23 17.28 2.22
CA LYS A 92 4.51 17.83 3.55
C LYS A 92 3.33 18.62 4.12
N LYS A 93 2.63 19.40 3.29
CA LYS A 93 1.45 20.18 3.70
C LYS A 93 0.28 19.25 4.02
N TYR A 94 0.08 18.23 3.20
CA TYR A 94 -0.92 17.19 3.44
C TYR A 94 -0.68 16.40 4.73
N LEU A 95 0.57 16.00 5.00
CA LEU A 95 0.93 15.30 6.23
C LEU A 95 0.74 16.19 7.46
N ARG A 96 1.17 17.47 7.38
CA ARG A 96 0.93 18.46 8.45
C ARG A 96 -0.55 18.62 8.78
N MET A 97 -1.44 18.54 7.78
CA MET A 97 -2.87 18.60 8.01
C MET A 97 -3.37 17.46 8.92
N TYR A 98 -2.85 16.24 8.78
CA TYR A 98 -3.18 15.15 9.69
C TYR A 98 -2.65 15.38 11.11
N LEU A 99 -1.39 15.81 11.24
CA LEU A 99 -0.79 16.13 12.56
C LEU A 99 -1.55 17.27 13.27
N ASN A 100 -2.07 18.24 12.51
CA ASN A 100 -2.83 19.37 13.01
C ASN A 100 -4.34 19.11 13.10
N GLY A 101 -4.78 17.85 13.18
CA GLY A 101 -6.18 17.51 13.40
C GLY A 101 -7.13 17.99 12.29
N GLY A 102 -6.68 17.99 11.04
CA GLY A 102 -7.49 18.37 9.88
C GLY A 102 -7.27 19.80 9.38
N ARG A 103 -6.27 20.51 9.90
CA ARG A 103 -6.03 21.94 9.61
C ARG A 103 -4.77 22.17 8.77
N GLY A 104 -4.93 22.92 7.69
CA GLY A 104 -3.82 23.55 6.97
C GLY A 104 -3.49 24.94 7.52
N GLU A 105 -2.53 25.62 6.90
CA GLU A 105 -2.13 26.98 7.26
C GLU A 105 -3.28 27.99 7.06
N ALA A 106 -4.08 27.81 5.99
CA ALA A 106 -5.20 28.69 5.68
C ALA A 106 -6.50 28.37 6.43
N GLY A 107 -6.53 27.31 7.26
CA GLY A 107 -7.70 26.93 8.04
C GLY A 107 -8.01 25.44 8.05
N ALA A 108 -9.20 25.08 8.54
CA ALA A 108 -9.66 23.69 8.59
C ALA A 108 -10.00 23.16 7.20
N ILE A 109 -9.44 22.02 6.84
CA ILE A 109 -9.77 21.26 5.62
C ILE A 109 -10.88 20.26 5.92
N VAL A 110 -10.74 19.55 7.04
CA VAL A 110 -11.73 18.64 7.60
C VAL A 110 -11.84 18.87 9.10
N ALA A 111 -12.94 18.44 9.69
CA ALA A 111 -13.08 18.47 11.14
C ALA A 111 -12.12 17.47 11.79
N GLU A 112 -11.63 17.78 12.99
CA GLU A 112 -10.74 16.88 13.75
C GLU A 112 -11.37 15.50 13.99
N ARG A 113 -12.69 15.46 14.25
CA ARG A 113 -13.44 14.20 14.34
C ARG A 113 -13.30 13.34 13.08
N SER A 114 -13.26 13.96 11.90
CA SER A 114 -13.11 13.24 10.63
C SER A 114 -11.72 12.66 10.49
N VAL A 115 -10.68 13.35 10.98
CA VAL A 115 -9.33 12.76 11.07
C VAL A 115 -9.34 11.54 11.99
N ARG A 116 -9.94 11.65 13.19
CA ARG A 116 -10.09 10.52 14.10
C ARG A 116 -10.83 9.35 13.47
N ASP A 117 -11.90 9.61 12.72
CA ASP A 117 -12.66 8.58 12.01
C ASP A 117 -11.82 7.87 10.94
N MET A 118 -10.99 8.61 10.20
CA MET A 118 -10.10 8.07 9.16
C MET A 118 -9.02 7.15 9.73
N VAL A 119 -8.46 7.50 10.90
CA VAL A 119 -7.36 6.76 11.53
C VAL A 119 -7.83 5.70 12.54
N SER A 120 -9.13 5.57 12.77
CA SER A 120 -9.68 4.57 13.68
C SER A 120 -9.50 3.15 13.10
N PRO A 121 -9.06 2.15 13.89
CA PRO A 121 -8.93 0.78 13.42
C PRO A 121 -10.33 0.17 13.19
N ARG A 122 -10.74 0.00 11.92
CA ARG A 122 -12.08 -0.52 11.58
C ARG A 122 -12.07 -2.02 11.31
N VAL A 123 -11.03 -2.51 10.65
CA VAL A 123 -10.95 -3.92 10.25
C VAL A 123 -9.52 -4.42 10.29
N ALA A 124 -9.32 -5.65 10.74
CA ALA A 124 -8.00 -6.29 10.72
C ALA A 124 -7.55 -6.54 9.26
N ALA A 125 -6.33 -6.11 8.94
CA ALA A 125 -5.72 -6.23 7.61
C ALA A 125 -4.56 -7.24 7.61
N LYS A 126 -3.61 -7.09 8.54
CA LYS A 126 -2.48 -8.00 8.78
C LYS A 126 -2.27 -8.20 10.28
N HIS A 127 -1.25 -8.98 10.66
CA HIS A 127 -0.92 -9.16 12.07
C HIS A 127 -0.53 -7.82 12.71
N HIS A 128 -1.21 -7.47 13.81
CA HIS A 128 -1.07 -6.19 14.50
C HIS A 128 -1.23 -4.95 13.58
N GLN A 129 -2.01 -5.09 12.50
CA GLN A 129 -2.30 -4.01 11.57
C GLN A 129 -3.77 -4.02 11.18
N PHE A 130 -4.39 -2.85 11.28
CA PHE A 130 -5.78 -2.57 10.94
C PHE A 130 -5.85 -1.61 9.76
N TYR A 131 -7.05 -1.46 9.21
CA TYR A 131 -7.33 -0.49 8.17
C TYR A 131 -8.49 0.41 8.62
N GLY A 132 -8.33 1.71 8.43
CA GLY A 132 -9.32 2.76 8.64
C GLY A 132 -9.93 3.22 7.31
N TYR A 133 -10.21 4.52 7.17
CA TYR A 133 -10.64 5.07 5.88
C TYR A 133 -9.41 5.60 5.12
N GLY A 134 -8.96 4.85 4.12
CA GLY A 134 -7.81 5.25 3.31
C GLY A 134 -6.45 5.09 3.98
N LEU A 135 -6.37 4.48 5.16
CA LEU A 135 -5.15 4.45 5.98
C LEU A 135 -4.98 3.11 6.68
N SER A 136 -3.75 2.60 6.66
CA SER A 136 -3.33 1.51 7.52
C SER A 136 -3.00 2.06 8.90
N VAL A 137 -3.44 1.35 9.93
CA VAL A 137 -3.21 1.64 11.35
C VAL A 137 -2.37 0.50 11.91
N GLY A 138 -1.12 0.78 12.28
CA GLY A 138 -0.23 -0.20 12.88
C GLY A 138 0.45 0.36 14.12
N PHE A 139 1.25 -0.47 14.76
CA PHE A 139 1.94 -0.13 15.99
C PHE A 139 3.44 -0.36 15.85
N MET A 140 4.23 0.54 16.42
CA MET A 140 5.68 0.42 16.50
C MET A 140 6.08 0.62 17.95
N ARG A 141 6.23 -0.50 18.68
CA ARG A 141 6.32 -0.51 20.15
C ARG A 141 5.09 0.18 20.76
N ASP A 142 5.29 1.29 21.44
CA ASP A 142 4.29 2.13 22.10
C ASP A 142 3.68 3.20 21.19
N LEU A 143 4.21 3.37 19.96
CA LEU A 143 3.72 4.38 19.02
C LEU A 143 2.61 3.83 18.12
N THR A 144 1.57 4.62 17.94
CA THR A 144 0.61 4.41 16.86
C THR A 144 1.19 4.98 15.56
N VAL A 145 1.19 4.20 14.50
CA VAL A 145 1.72 4.61 13.19
C VAL A 145 0.65 4.45 12.12
N TYR A 146 0.19 5.58 11.61
CA TYR A 146 -0.73 5.66 10.48
C TYR A 146 0.08 5.75 9.19
N ARG A 147 -0.34 5.04 8.15
CA ARG A 147 0.43 4.96 6.91
C ARG A 147 -0.41 4.64 5.69
N HIS A 148 0.12 4.97 4.51
CA HIS A 148 -0.37 4.45 3.25
C HIS A 148 0.79 4.25 2.27
N GLY A 149 0.81 3.12 1.59
CA GLY A 149 1.74 2.83 0.50
C GLY A 149 1.14 3.15 -0.86
N GLY A 150 1.98 3.41 -1.84
CA GLY A 150 1.60 3.51 -3.24
C GLY A 150 2.61 2.77 -4.10
N SER A 151 2.10 2.07 -5.11
CA SER A 151 2.92 1.39 -6.10
C SER A 151 2.19 1.44 -7.43
N LEU A 152 2.86 1.98 -8.44
CA LEU A 152 2.46 1.91 -9.85
C LEU A 152 3.69 1.46 -10.66
N PRO A 153 3.51 1.01 -11.91
CA PRO A 153 4.64 0.76 -12.78
C PRO A 153 5.60 1.95 -12.78
N GLY A 154 6.87 1.66 -12.50
CA GLY A 154 7.96 2.62 -12.41
C GLY A 154 7.99 3.59 -11.20
N VAL A 155 7.16 3.42 -10.16
CA VAL A 155 7.20 4.29 -8.97
C VAL A 155 6.74 3.60 -7.69
N SER A 156 7.38 3.93 -6.57
CA SER A 156 7.03 3.49 -5.22
C SER A 156 6.92 4.69 -4.29
N SER A 157 5.88 4.74 -3.45
CA SER A 157 5.68 5.83 -2.49
C SER A 157 5.20 5.33 -1.13
N HIS A 158 5.53 6.07 -0.08
CA HIS A 158 5.05 5.82 1.26
C HIS A 158 4.86 7.11 2.04
N ILE A 159 3.76 7.19 2.77
CA ILE A 159 3.52 8.21 3.79
C ILE A 159 3.26 7.51 5.11
N ALA A 160 3.90 7.97 6.18
CA ALA A 160 3.67 7.46 7.53
C ALA A 160 3.81 8.58 8.57
N TRP A 161 3.04 8.53 9.65
CA TRP A 161 3.18 9.47 10.77
C TRP A 161 2.72 8.85 12.08
N SER A 162 3.22 9.39 13.18
CA SER A 162 2.78 9.07 14.54
C SER A 162 2.37 10.37 15.26
N PRO A 163 1.15 10.45 15.81
CA PRO A 163 0.72 11.60 16.59
C PRO A 163 1.50 11.70 17.91
N GLU A 164 1.90 10.58 18.52
CA GLU A 164 2.67 10.58 19.78
C GLU A 164 4.08 11.14 19.58
N LEU A 165 4.69 10.90 18.42
CA LEU A 165 5.96 11.53 18.05
C LEU A 165 5.81 12.97 17.57
N ASP A 166 4.62 13.38 17.14
CA ASP A 166 4.40 14.60 16.34
C ASP A 166 5.33 14.65 15.11
N ARG A 167 5.55 13.51 14.46
CA ARG A 167 6.44 13.39 13.29
C ARG A 167 5.79 12.56 12.20
N GLY A 168 6.18 12.88 10.97
CA GLY A 168 5.85 12.05 9.81
C GLY A 168 6.97 12.01 8.80
N VAL A 169 6.90 10.98 7.97
CA VAL A 169 7.89 10.62 6.96
C VAL A 169 7.17 10.42 5.64
N ILE A 170 7.78 10.94 4.57
CA ILE A 170 7.33 10.75 3.19
C ILE A 170 8.54 10.23 2.42
N VAL A 171 8.38 9.11 1.73
CA VAL A 171 9.39 8.53 0.85
C VAL A 171 8.79 8.40 -0.54
N LEU A 172 9.44 9.00 -1.53
CA LEU A 172 9.07 8.91 -2.95
C LEU A 172 10.27 8.32 -3.70
N CYS A 173 10.03 7.31 -4.51
CA CYS A 173 11.04 6.67 -5.33
C CYS A 173 10.46 6.43 -6.73
N ASN A 174 11.16 6.89 -7.76
CA ASN A 174 10.76 6.75 -9.15
C ASN A 174 11.21 5.42 -9.76
N THR A 175 11.21 4.37 -8.94
CA THR A 175 11.48 2.99 -9.35
C THR A 175 10.43 2.11 -8.70
N GLN A 176 9.90 1.16 -9.46
CA GLN A 176 8.94 0.20 -8.91
C GLN A 176 9.60 -0.83 -8.00
N ASN A 177 8.79 -1.49 -7.16
CA ASN A 177 9.21 -2.58 -6.27
C ASN A 177 10.31 -2.20 -5.27
N VAL A 178 10.54 -0.90 -5.02
CA VAL A 178 11.45 -0.44 -3.98
C VAL A 178 10.72 -0.49 -2.63
N PRO A 179 11.30 -1.10 -1.58
CA PRO A 179 10.66 -1.24 -0.27
C PRO A 179 10.70 0.06 0.53
N VAL A 180 10.09 1.13 -0.01
CA VAL A 180 10.06 2.47 0.57
C VAL A 180 9.40 2.53 1.95
N SER A 181 8.53 1.57 2.29
CA SER A 181 7.97 1.42 3.62
C SER A 181 9.01 1.07 4.68
N LEU A 182 10.04 0.27 4.35
CA LEU A 182 11.13 -0.06 5.28
C LEU A 182 11.99 1.17 5.57
N ILE A 183 12.24 2.00 4.55
CA ILE A 183 12.93 3.29 4.70
C ILE A 183 12.11 4.20 5.61
N ALA A 184 10.80 4.29 5.39
CA ALA A 184 9.92 5.13 6.21
C ALA A 184 9.87 4.67 7.68
N ASP A 185 9.73 3.36 7.92
CA ASP A 185 9.73 2.78 9.26
C ASP A 185 11.09 2.97 9.96
N ALA A 186 12.21 2.86 9.25
CA ALA A 186 13.54 3.13 9.79
C ALA A 186 13.71 4.62 10.17
N LEU A 187 13.25 5.55 9.32
CA LEU A 187 13.29 6.98 9.62
C LEU A 187 12.42 7.36 10.82
N LEU A 188 11.23 6.76 10.97
CA LEU A 188 10.39 6.95 12.15
C LEU A 188 11.06 6.40 13.43
N ARG A 189 11.75 5.26 13.35
CA ARG A 189 12.54 4.73 14.48
C ARG A 189 13.66 5.66 14.89
N ILE A 190 14.43 6.15 13.92
CA ILE A 190 15.50 7.12 14.17
C ILE A 190 14.92 8.39 14.81
N ALA A 191 13.78 8.88 14.32
CA ALA A 191 13.09 10.02 14.90
C ALA A 191 12.60 9.78 16.35
N ALA A 192 12.30 8.52 16.69
CA ALA A 192 11.96 8.10 18.06
C ALA A 192 13.19 7.83 18.95
N GLY A 193 14.42 8.03 18.44
CA GLY A 193 15.66 7.72 19.16
C GLY A 193 15.99 6.24 19.24
N TRP A 194 15.44 5.43 18.32
CA TRP A 194 15.66 3.99 18.25
C TRP A 194 16.54 3.61 17.07
N GLU A 195 17.24 2.48 17.19
CA GLU A 195 17.93 1.89 16.06
C GLU A 195 16.95 1.42 14.97
N PRO A 196 17.36 1.47 13.69
CA PRO A 196 16.64 0.82 12.60
C PRO A 196 16.32 -0.64 12.93
N PRO A 197 15.24 -1.21 12.36
CA PRO A 197 14.93 -2.61 12.61
C PRO A 197 16.07 -3.49 12.06
N PRO A 198 16.40 -4.61 12.71
CA PRO A 198 17.34 -5.56 12.13
C PRO A 198 16.77 -6.13 10.83
N GLU A 199 17.67 -6.53 9.93
CA GLU A 199 17.34 -7.00 8.57
C GLU A 199 16.45 -8.25 8.57
N ASP A 200 16.53 -9.04 9.63
CA ASP A 200 15.75 -10.25 9.81
C ASP A 200 15.19 -10.39 11.23
N LEU A 201 13.87 -10.35 11.34
CA LEU A 201 13.12 -10.52 12.59
C LEU A 201 12.44 -11.89 12.69
N TRP A 202 12.62 -12.76 11.69
CA TRP A 202 11.81 -13.95 11.55
C TRP A 202 12.62 -15.22 11.85
N THR A 203 11.99 -16.13 12.58
CA THR A 203 12.51 -17.48 12.82
C THR A 203 11.84 -18.46 11.88
N ASP A 204 12.63 -19.38 11.33
CA ASP A 204 12.12 -20.49 10.53
C ASP A 204 11.14 -21.31 11.37
N CYS A 205 9.95 -21.47 10.84
CA CYS A 205 8.89 -22.25 11.46
C CYS A 205 8.15 -22.99 10.34
N PRO A 206 8.60 -24.19 9.99
CA PRO A 206 7.93 -25.01 8.98
C PRO A 206 6.46 -25.19 9.32
N TRP A 207 5.61 -25.20 8.30
CA TRP A 207 4.21 -25.51 8.48
C TRP A 207 4.02 -27.01 8.72
N GLU A 208 2.95 -27.35 9.45
CA GLU A 208 2.53 -28.73 9.62
C GLU A 208 2.21 -29.38 8.25
N PRO A 209 2.46 -30.69 8.08
CA PRO A 209 2.20 -31.39 6.82
C PRO A 209 0.78 -31.20 6.27
N GLU A 210 -0.23 -31.18 7.13
CA GLU A 210 -1.63 -30.99 6.75
C GLU A 210 -1.89 -29.58 6.21
N VAL A 211 -1.18 -28.58 6.74
CA VAL A 211 -1.26 -27.19 6.27
C VAL A 211 -0.60 -27.06 4.90
N ILE A 212 0.55 -27.71 4.70
CA ILE A 212 1.24 -27.77 3.41
C ILE A 212 0.30 -28.38 2.35
N GLU A 213 -0.23 -29.56 2.64
CA GLU A 213 -1.11 -30.28 1.71
C GLU A 213 -2.38 -29.49 1.39
N ALA A 214 -3.02 -28.90 2.40
CA ALA A 214 -4.20 -28.08 2.18
C ALA A 214 -3.89 -26.80 1.37
N ALA A 215 -2.71 -26.21 1.56
CA ALA A 215 -2.28 -24.99 0.85
C ALA A 215 -1.85 -25.25 -0.60
N CYS A 216 -1.49 -26.48 -0.98
CA CYS A 216 -1.15 -26.80 -2.37
C CYS A 216 -2.34 -26.55 -3.31
N GLY A 217 -2.07 -25.99 -4.49
CA GLY A 217 -3.06 -25.73 -5.53
C GLY A 217 -2.85 -24.40 -6.24
N HIS A 218 -3.86 -24.02 -7.03
CA HIS A 218 -3.86 -22.80 -7.81
C HIS A 218 -4.79 -21.76 -7.19
N TYR A 219 -4.41 -20.51 -7.28
CA TYR A 219 -5.15 -19.38 -6.71
C TYR A 219 -5.23 -18.26 -7.74
N ARG A 220 -6.41 -17.65 -7.88
CA ARG A 220 -6.65 -16.58 -8.85
C ARG A 220 -7.59 -15.53 -8.28
N SER A 221 -7.27 -14.26 -8.52
CA SER A 221 -8.16 -13.12 -8.24
C SER A 221 -8.71 -12.51 -9.53
N GLY A 222 -9.87 -11.83 -9.43
CA GLY A 222 -10.41 -11.03 -10.53
C GLY A 222 -9.54 -9.83 -10.90
N GLU A 223 -8.63 -9.42 -10.01
CA GLU A 223 -7.68 -8.32 -10.19
C GLU A 223 -6.37 -8.77 -10.87
N GLY A 224 -6.28 -10.03 -11.31
CA GLY A 224 -5.18 -10.53 -12.14
C GLY A 224 -4.13 -11.38 -11.42
N ALA A 225 -4.08 -11.37 -10.08
CA ALA A 225 -3.10 -12.17 -9.33
C ALA A 225 -3.27 -13.67 -9.58
N LYS A 226 -2.18 -14.36 -9.90
CA LYS A 226 -2.11 -15.83 -10.05
C LYS A 226 -1.02 -16.39 -9.14
N VAL A 227 -1.38 -17.27 -8.22
CA VAL A 227 -0.43 -17.93 -7.33
C VAL A 227 -0.57 -19.45 -7.46
N THR A 228 0.54 -20.16 -7.58
CA THR A 228 0.59 -21.62 -7.51
C THR A 228 1.45 -22.01 -6.32
N ILE A 229 0.94 -22.92 -5.50
CA ILE A 229 1.69 -23.53 -4.39
C ILE A 229 1.80 -25.03 -4.66
N GLU A 230 3.03 -25.54 -4.64
CA GLU A 230 3.31 -26.97 -4.76
C GLU A 230 4.14 -27.42 -3.55
N LYS A 231 4.07 -28.71 -3.24
CA LYS A 231 4.92 -29.30 -2.20
C LYS A 231 6.32 -29.50 -2.75
N ASP A 232 7.33 -29.16 -1.97
CA ASP A 232 8.73 -29.42 -2.31
C ASP A 232 9.49 -30.05 -1.12
N GLY A 233 10.78 -30.32 -1.30
CA GLY A 233 11.63 -30.90 -0.25
C GLY A 233 11.90 -29.97 0.95
N ARG A 234 11.47 -28.70 0.89
CA ARG A 234 11.62 -27.68 1.94
C ARG A 234 10.27 -27.28 2.56
N GLY A 235 9.18 -27.90 2.13
CA GLY A 235 7.81 -27.62 2.53
C GLY A 235 6.96 -27.25 1.32
N ILE A 236 7.08 -25.99 0.86
CA ILE A 236 6.34 -25.48 -0.29
C ILE A 236 7.23 -24.68 -1.25
N SER A 237 6.97 -24.83 -2.54
CA SER A 237 7.40 -23.91 -3.58
C SER A 237 6.23 -23.00 -3.96
N VAL A 238 6.53 -21.75 -4.32
CA VAL A 238 5.50 -20.76 -4.70
C VAL A 238 5.89 -20.09 -6.01
N LEU A 239 4.97 -20.11 -6.97
CA LEU A 239 5.03 -19.29 -8.18
C LEU A 239 4.02 -18.14 -8.05
N ASN A 240 4.48 -16.90 -8.22
CA ASN A 240 3.61 -15.72 -8.29
C ASN A 240 3.68 -15.13 -9.70
N ASP A 241 2.56 -15.13 -10.40
CA ASP A 241 2.46 -14.81 -11.83
C ASP A 241 3.49 -15.56 -12.69
N GLY A 242 3.70 -16.84 -12.37
CA GLY A 242 4.65 -17.72 -13.05
C GLY A 242 6.12 -17.52 -12.65
N LYS A 243 6.44 -16.53 -11.81
CA LYS A 243 7.80 -16.29 -11.32
C LYS A 243 8.04 -17.05 -10.00
N PRO A 244 9.15 -17.79 -9.85
CA PRO A 244 9.47 -18.47 -8.60
C PRO A 244 9.79 -17.45 -7.50
N MET A 245 9.26 -17.72 -6.31
CA MET A 245 9.49 -16.90 -5.12
C MET A 245 10.40 -17.63 -4.14
N SER A 246 11.26 -16.89 -3.45
CA SER A 246 11.94 -17.43 -2.28
C SER A 246 10.95 -17.49 -1.12
N VAL A 247 10.74 -18.68 -0.57
CA VAL A 247 9.73 -18.92 0.48
C VAL A 247 10.41 -19.18 1.81
N ARG A 248 9.94 -18.49 2.85
CA ARG A 248 10.31 -18.76 4.23
C ARG A 248 9.06 -18.94 5.07
N MET A 249 8.80 -20.16 5.52
CA MET A 249 7.72 -20.42 6.48
C MET A 249 8.11 -19.90 7.85
N VAL A 250 7.18 -19.18 8.46
CA VAL A 250 7.34 -18.49 9.73
C VAL A 250 6.10 -18.75 10.59
N ARG A 251 6.02 -18.11 11.77
CA ARG A 251 5.01 -18.39 12.79
C ARG A 251 3.58 -18.46 12.26
N GLY A 252 2.80 -19.43 12.75
CA GLY A 252 1.34 -19.42 12.71
C GLY A 252 0.74 -19.56 11.30
N ARG A 253 1.27 -20.49 10.50
CA ARG A 253 0.85 -20.76 9.11
C ARG A 253 1.06 -19.56 8.18
N MET A 254 2.03 -18.72 8.50
CA MET A 254 2.46 -17.62 7.64
C MET A 254 3.75 -18.00 6.92
N ALA A 255 3.91 -17.52 5.70
CA ALA A 255 5.14 -17.57 4.96
C ALA A 255 5.49 -16.16 4.45
N LEU A 256 6.79 -15.91 4.30
CA LEU A 256 7.32 -14.73 3.65
C LEU A 256 7.76 -15.14 2.24
N LEU A 257 7.30 -14.39 1.25
CA LEU A 257 7.73 -14.52 -0.14
C LEU A 257 8.69 -13.38 -0.46
N ARG A 258 9.89 -13.70 -0.93
CA ARG A 258 10.87 -12.71 -1.38
C ARG A 258 11.06 -12.76 -2.90
N SER A 259 11.09 -11.57 -3.50
CA SER A 259 11.49 -11.34 -4.90
C SER A 259 12.31 -10.05 -4.93
N GLY A 260 13.62 -10.19 -5.19
CA GLY A 260 14.57 -9.09 -4.98
C GLY A 260 14.49 -8.53 -3.55
N PHE A 261 14.27 -7.22 -3.44
CA PHE A 261 14.11 -6.52 -2.14
C PHE A 261 12.67 -6.54 -1.60
N ALA A 262 11.69 -7.00 -2.38
CA ALA A 262 10.30 -7.03 -1.97
C ALA A 262 10.02 -8.25 -1.10
N VAL A 263 9.31 -8.03 0.02
CA VAL A 263 8.83 -9.09 0.91
C VAL A 263 7.30 -9.02 0.97
N SER A 264 6.64 -10.15 0.71
CA SER A 264 5.19 -10.29 0.82
C SER A 264 4.82 -11.33 1.87
N GLU A 265 3.78 -11.05 2.65
CA GLU A 265 3.20 -12.03 3.56
C GLU A 265 2.21 -12.93 2.82
N LEU A 266 2.30 -14.24 3.04
CA LEU A 266 1.36 -15.25 2.54
C LEU A 266 0.79 -16.05 3.71
N ARG A 267 -0.53 -16.21 3.75
CA ARG A 267 -1.22 -17.05 4.77
C ARG A 267 -2.38 -17.82 4.13
N PRO A 268 -2.51 -19.14 4.35
CA PRO A 268 -3.69 -19.87 3.92
C PRO A 268 -4.93 -19.49 4.75
N CYS A 269 -6.06 -19.28 4.07
CA CYS A 269 -7.37 -19.02 4.67
C CYS A 269 -8.16 -20.32 4.75
N PHE A 270 -8.47 -20.76 5.96
CA PHE A 270 -9.22 -21.98 6.22
C PHE A 270 -10.73 -21.70 6.35
N ASN A 271 -11.55 -22.64 5.90
CA ASN A 271 -12.97 -22.68 6.22
C ASN A 271 -13.20 -23.50 7.50
N GLU A 272 -14.46 -23.60 7.92
CA GLU A 272 -14.86 -24.34 9.14
C GLU A 272 -14.52 -25.83 9.08
N ASN A 273 -14.43 -26.40 7.87
CA ASN A 273 -14.09 -27.81 7.64
C ASN A 273 -12.58 -28.06 7.59
N GLY A 274 -11.75 -27.04 7.82
CA GLY A 274 -10.29 -27.17 7.78
C GLY A 274 -9.69 -27.20 6.38
N ALA A 275 -10.47 -26.94 5.33
CA ALA A 275 -9.97 -26.81 3.96
C ALA A 275 -9.53 -25.37 3.66
N VAL A 276 -8.45 -25.22 2.89
CA VAL A 276 -8.00 -23.90 2.41
C VAL A 276 -8.87 -23.47 1.23
N TRP A 277 -9.58 -22.35 1.38
CA TRP A 277 -10.43 -21.78 0.32
C TRP A 277 -9.78 -20.60 -0.41
N ALA A 278 -8.74 -20.00 0.17
CA ALA A 278 -8.01 -18.87 -0.41
C ALA A 278 -6.63 -18.69 0.23
N LEU A 279 -5.80 -17.84 -0.38
CA LEU A 279 -4.61 -17.28 0.26
C LEU A 279 -4.88 -15.82 0.62
N ARG A 280 -4.39 -15.38 1.77
CA ARG A 280 -4.13 -13.97 2.04
C ARG A 280 -2.72 -13.64 1.57
N LEU A 281 -2.60 -12.82 0.53
CA LEU A 281 -1.34 -12.28 0.03
C LEU A 281 -1.29 -10.79 0.38
N ASN A 282 -0.45 -10.43 1.35
CA ASN A 282 -0.46 -9.13 2.01
C ASN A 282 -1.87 -8.78 2.54
N ASP A 283 -2.52 -7.77 1.96
CA ASP A 283 -3.84 -7.27 2.30
C ASP A 283 -4.95 -7.79 1.36
N ARG A 284 -4.59 -8.60 0.35
CA ARG A 284 -5.54 -9.19 -0.61
C ARG A 284 -5.87 -10.63 -0.27
N ILE A 285 -7.08 -11.04 -0.63
CA ILE A 285 -7.51 -12.44 -0.61
C ILE A 285 -7.54 -12.95 -2.05
N VAL A 286 -6.82 -14.03 -2.33
CA VAL A 286 -6.75 -14.69 -3.63
C VAL A 286 -7.43 -16.06 -3.51
N PRO A 287 -8.67 -16.23 -4.03
CA PRO A 287 -9.41 -17.48 -3.97
C PRO A 287 -8.66 -18.67 -4.58
N LYS A 288 -8.83 -19.86 -3.98
CA LYS A 288 -8.37 -21.13 -4.55
C LYS A 288 -9.25 -21.48 -5.75
N VAL A 289 -8.65 -21.98 -6.82
CA VAL A 289 -9.32 -22.43 -8.05
C VAL A 289 -8.94 -23.88 -8.32
N GLY A 290 -9.97 -24.70 -8.54
CA GLY A 290 -9.89 -26.16 -8.54
C GLY A 290 -10.59 -26.73 -7.32
#